data_AF-A0A6V7CTN8-F1
#
_entry.id   AF-A0A6V7CTN8-F1
#
_cell.length_a   1.000
_cell.length_b   1.000
_cell.length_c   1.000
_cell.angle_alpha   90.00
_cell.angle_beta   90.00
_cell.angle_gamma   90.00
#
_symmetry.space_group_name_H-M   'P 1'
#
loop_
_entity.id
_entity.type
_entity.pdbx_description
1 polymer ?
#
loop_
_entity_poly.entity_id
_entity_poly.type
_entity_poly.pdbx_seq_one_letter_code
_entity_poly.pdbx_strand_id
1 'polypeptide(L)'
;MYIGAVSKLEALGERGGFANRKELEQAAGQIVFEAKVSGLERIDHVAPNKSGDGFFAVQGEMTDPAMRRVFVDRDQTQSQSLENSSRQVAEEGQRQTTQVQSQVQETEARSRTI
;
A
#
# COMPACT_ATOMS: atom_id res chain seq x y z
N MET A 1 -3.98 7.66 -2.87
CA MET A 1 -3.82 6.24 -2.49
C MET A 1 -5.10 5.63 -1.94
N TYR A 2 -5.67 6.10 -0.82
CA TYR A 2 -6.86 5.49 -0.20
C TYR A 2 -8.08 5.35 -1.12
N ILE A 3 -8.53 6.44 -1.74
CA ILE A 3 -9.68 6.39 -2.67
C ILE A 3 -9.42 5.39 -3.82
N GLY A 4 -8.18 5.36 -4.33
CA GLY A 4 -7.78 4.40 -5.35
C GLY A 4 -7.82 2.95 -4.85
N ALA A 5 -7.31 2.68 -3.65
CA ALA A 5 -7.37 1.36 -3.03
C ALA A 5 -8.82 0.90 -2.81
N VAL A 6 -9.69 1.78 -2.29
CA VAL A 6 -11.14 1.53 -2.14
C VAL A 6 -11.76 1.17 -3.48
N SER A 7 -11.58 2.00 -4.51
CA SER A 7 -12.15 1.71 -5.84
C SER A 7 -11.63 0.41 -6.46
N LYS A 8 -10.35 0.06 -6.24
CA LYS A 8 -9.77 -1.19 -6.73
C LYS A 8 -10.32 -2.40 -5.98
N LEU A 9 -10.47 -2.30 -4.66
CA LEU A 9 -11.12 -3.34 -3.86
C LEU A 9 -12.61 -3.48 -4.21
N GLU A 10 -13.31 -2.38 -4.47
CA GLU A 10 -14.70 -2.41 -4.95
C GLU A 10 -14.78 -3.08 -6.32
N ALA A 11 -13.82 -2.82 -7.21
CA ALA A 11 -13.73 -3.47 -8.52
C ALA A 11 -13.43 -4.98 -8.42
N LEU A 12 -12.86 -5.47 -7.31
CA LEU A 12 -12.72 -6.91 -7.06
C LEU A 12 -14.07 -7.57 -6.72
N GLY A 13 -15.04 -6.82 -6.20
CA GLY A 13 -16.37 -7.34 -5.84
C GLY A 13 -16.29 -8.56 -4.93
N GLU A 14 -17.00 -9.64 -5.28
CA GLU A 14 -16.97 -10.91 -4.55
C GLU A 14 -15.57 -11.54 -4.43
N ARG A 15 -14.66 -11.23 -5.37
CA ARG A 15 -13.26 -11.71 -5.33
C ARG A 15 -12.46 -11.05 -4.20
N GLY A 16 -12.92 -9.91 -3.71
CA GLY A 16 -12.40 -9.26 -2.51
C GLY A 16 -12.90 -9.92 -1.22
N GLY A 17 -13.98 -10.70 -1.27
CA GLY A 17 -14.52 -11.44 -0.13
C GLY A 17 -15.00 -10.55 1.03
N PHE A 18 -15.17 -9.24 0.85
CA PHE A 18 -15.60 -8.33 1.92
C PHE A 18 -17.09 -8.51 2.19
N ALA A 19 -17.50 -8.63 3.47
CA ALA A 19 -18.92 -8.80 3.78
C ALA A 19 -19.70 -7.48 3.65
N ASN A 20 -19.02 -6.33 3.77
CA ASN A 20 -19.64 -5.01 3.66
C ASN A 20 -18.61 -3.93 3.27
N ARG A 21 -19.11 -2.73 2.94
CA ARG A 21 -18.28 -1.57 2.57
C ARG A 21 -17.33 -1.16 3.70
N LYS A 22 -17.72 -1.29 4.97
CA LYS A 22 -16.86 -0.92 6.11
C LYS A 22 -15.63 -1.81 6.18
N GLU A 23 -15.77 -3.12 6.00
CA GLU A 23 -14.64 -4.06 5.88
C GLU A 23 -13.73 -3.72 4.70
N LEU A 24 -14.32 -3.38 3.56
CA LEU A 24 -13.58 -2.97 2.37
C LEU A 24 -12.76 -1.70 2.64
N GLU A 25 -13.36 -0.71 3.32
CA GLU A 25 -12.69 0.52 3.70
C GLU A 25 -11.54 0.25 4.69
N GLN A 26 -11.76 -0.59 5.71
CA GLN A 26 -10.71 -1.02 6.64
C GLN A 26 -9.55 -1.71 5.90
N ALA A 27 -9.87 -2.62 4.98
CA ALA A 27 -8.88 -3.27 4.15
C ALA A 27 -8.14 -2.27 3.25
N ALA A 28 -8.84 -1.30 2.65
CA ALA A 28 -8.19 -0.26 1.87
C ALA A 28 -7.22 0.58 2.73
N GLY A 29 -7.62 0.94 3.95
CA GLY A 29 -6.77 1.69 4.89
C GLY A 29 -5.50 0.92 5.24
N GLN A 30 -5.64 -0.36 5.53
CA GLN A 30 -4.52 -1.24 5.86
C GLN A 30 -3.60 -1.50 4.65
N ILE A 31 -4.17 -1.72 3.46
CA ILE A 31 -3.37 -1.88 2.22
C ILE A 31 -2.55 -0.61 1.97
N VAL A 32 -3.12 0.58 2.18
CA VAL A 32 -2.39 1.84 2.03
C VAL A 32 -1.30 1.99 3.09
N PHE A 33 -1.56 1.54 4.32
CA PHE A 33 -0.57 1.53 5.39
C PHE A 33 0.62 0.65 5.03
N GLU A 34 0.39 -0.62 4.72
CA GLU A 34 1.46 -1.54 4.36
C GLU A 34 2.16 -1.13 3.07
N ALA A 35 1.42 -0.52 2.13
CA ALA A 35 2.01 0.07 0.95
C ALA A 35 3.04 1.13 1.32
N LYS A 36 2.68 2.07 2.20
CA LYS A 36 3.60 3.09 2.69
C LYS A 36 4.79 2.48 3.43
N VAL A 37 4.54 1.60 4.40
CA VAL A 37 5.61 0.92 5.15
C VAL A 37 6.59 0.20 4.22
N SER A 38 6.09 -0.41 3.13
CA SER A 38 6.93 -1.07 2.11
C SER A 38 7.61 -0.12 1.13
N GLY A 39 7.40 1.19 1.19
CA GLY A 39 8.01 2.12 0.26
C GLY A 39 7.24 2.33 -1.05
N LEU A 40 5.95 1.98 -1.10
CA LEU A 40 5.08 2.27 -2.23
C LEU A 40 4.54 3.70 -2.14
N GLU A 41 4.55 4.40 -3.27
CA GLU A 41 4.05 5.76 -3.46
C GLU A 41 2.63 5.78 -4.02
N ARG A 42 2.25 4.75 -4.78
CA ARG A 42 0.88 4.52 -5.28
C ARG A 42 0.54 3.04 -5.35
N ILE A 43 -0.75 2.75 -5.51
CA ILE A 43 -1.26 1.39 -5.71
C ILE A 43 -1.96 1.39 -7.07
N ASP A 44 -1.37 0.70 -8.04
CA ASP A 44 -1.89 0.62 -9.41
C ASP A 44 -2.81 -0.60 -9.57
N HIS A 45 -2.43 -1.71 -8.94
CA HIS A 45 -3.18 -2.97 -8.95
C HIS A 45 -3.35 -3.52 -7.53
N VAL A 46 -4.51 -4.11 -7.26
CA VAL A 46 -4.76 -4.93 -6.06
C VAL A 46 -5.25 -6.28 -6.52
N ALA A 47 -4.59 -7.35 -6.07
CA ALA A 47 -4.94 -8.72 -6.42
C ALA A 47 -5.16 -9.55 -5.15
N PRO A 48 -6.24 -10.33 -5.04
CA PRO A 48 -6.38 -11.27 -3.95
C PRO A 48 -5.34 -12.39 -4.07
N ASN A 49 -4.85 -12.88 -2.94
CA ASN A 49 -4.00 -14.05 -2.89
C ASN A 49 -4.78 -15.29 -3.36
N LYS A 50 -4.09 -16.28 -3.95
CA LYS A 50 -4.68 -17.57 -4.35
C LYS A 50 -5.35 -18.30 -3.18
N SER A 51 -4.83 -18.14 -1.98
CA SER A 51 -5.38 -18.75 -0.76
C SER A 51 -6.60 -18.01 -0.20
N GLY A 52 -6.91 -16.80 -0.67
CA GLY A 52 -8.02 -15.98 -0.14
C GLY A 52 -7.76 -15.29 1.21
N ASP A 53 -6.59 -15.51 1.78
CA ASP A 53 -6.19 -15.05 3.12
C ASP A 53 -5.58 -13.63 3.13
N GLY A 54 -5.44 -12.99 1.97
CA GLY A 54 -4.84 -11.67 1.89
C GLY A 54 -4.86 -11.07 0.49
N PHE A 55 -4.22 -9.91 0.36
CA PHE A 55 -4.18 -9.09 -0.83
C PHE A 55 -2.76 -8.68 -1.18
N PHE A 56 -2.50 -8.46 -2.46
CA PHE A 56 -1.26 -7.88 -2.96
C PHE A 56 -1.55 -6.52 -3.54
N ALA A 57 -0.97 -5.48 -2.95
CA ALA A 57 -0.91 -4.17 -3.58
C ALA A 57 0.35 -4.08 -4.43
N VAL A 58 0.18 -3.69 -5.69
CA VAL A 58 1.27 -3.58 -6.66
C VAL A 58 1.31 -2.14 -7.19
N GLN A 59 2.51 -1.59 -7.23
CA GLN A 59 2.85 -0.34 -7.91
C GLN A 59 3.62 -0.66 -9.19
N GLY A 60 3.27 0.06 -10.25
CA GLY A 60 3.77 -0.18 -11.58
C GLY A 60 2.94 -1.22 -12.33
N GLU A 61 3.36 -1.50 -13.55
CA GLU A 61 2.70 -2.48 -14.39
C GLU A 61 3.11 -3.90 -13.97
N MET A 62 2.22 -4.89 -14.11
CA MET A 62 2.55 -6.29 -13.82
C MET A 62 3.64 -6.87 -14.73
N THR A 63 3.92 -6.23 -15.88
CA THR A 63 4.98 -6.61 -16.80
C THR A 63 6.31 -5.92 -16.50
N ASP A 64 6.32 -4.91 -15.62
CA ASP A 64 7.49 -4.11 -15.33
C ASP A 64 8.39 -4.81 -14.29
N PRO A 65 9.69 -5.02 -14.59
CA PRO A 65 10.61 -5.69 -13.66
C PRO A 65 10.95 -4.86 -12.42
N ALA A 66 10.73 -3.54 -12.45
CA ALA A 66 10.88 -2.66 -11.29
C ALA A 66 9.56 -2.52 -10.49
N MET A 67 8.55 -3.35 -10.78
CA MET A 67 7.30 -3.35 -10.02
C MET A 67 7.57 -3.59 -8.53
N ARG A 68 6.86 -2.83 -7.70
CA ARG A 68 6.89 -3.02 -6.25
C ARG A 68 5.59 -3.66 -5.82
N ARG A 69 5.67 -4.64 -4.94
CA ARG A 69 4.49 -5.29 -4.39
C ARG A 69 4.62 -5.47 -2.90
N VAL A 70 3.50 -5.32 -2.21
CA VAL A 70 3.37 -5.62 -0.79
C VAL A 70 2.26 -6.64 -0.61
N PHE A 71 2.48 -7.59 0.29
CA PHE A 71 1.46 -8.51 0.75
C PHE A 71 0.80 -7.94 2.00
N VAL A 72 -0.52 -7.93 2.01
CA VAL A 72 -1.36 -7.46 3.10
C VAL A 72 -2.21 -8.62 3.56
N ASP A 73 -2.09 -8.95 4.82
CA ASP A 73 -2.82 -10.04 5.44
C ASP A 73 -4.28 -9.62 5.72
N ARG A 74 -5.25 -10.50 5.43
CA ARG A 74 -6.65 -10.18 5.63
C ARG A 74 -7.01 -10.10 7.12
N ASP A 75 -6.41 -10.93 7.96
CA ASP A 75 -6.65 -10.90 9.40
C ASP A 75 -6.16 -9.57 10.00
N GLN A 76 -5.03 -9.04 9.50
CA GLN A 76 -4.55 -7.69 9.84
C GLN A 76 -5.57 -6.60 9.45
N THR A 77 -6.19 -6.71 8.28
CA THR A 77 -7.22 -5.74 7.83
C THR A 77 -8.47 -5.74 8.70
N GLN A 78 -8.81 -6.87 9.31
CA GLN A 78 -9.95 -6.96 10.24
C GLN A 78 -9.59 -6.58 11.67
N SER A 79 -8.33 -6.83 12.08
CA SER A 79 -7.84 -6.50 13.42
C SER A 79 -7.66 -4.99 13.64
N GLN A 80 -7.35 -4.22 12.60
CA GLN A 80 -7.16 -2.77 12.69
C GLN A 80 -8.39 -1.99 12.21
N SER A 81 -8.85 -1.04 13.03
CA SER A 81 -9.87 -0.08 12.62
C SER A 81 -9.32 0.88 11.57
N LEU A 82 -10.16 1.27 10.60
CA LEU A 82 -9.80 2.23 9.56
C LEU A 82 -9.17 3.51 10.13
N GLU A 83 -9.71 4.03 11.22
CA GLU A 83 -9.19 5.22 11.90
C GLU A 83 -7.74 5.07 12.37
N ASN A 84 -7.37 3.88 12.89
CA ASN A 84 -6.00 3.61 13.30
C ASN A 84 -5.07 3.49 12.10
N SER A 85 -5.44 2.73 11.07
CA SER A 85 -4.65 2.66 9.84
C SER A 85 -4.51 4.02 9.17
N SER A 86 -5.56 4.85 9.18
CA SER A 86 -5.52 6.23 8.63
C SER A 86 -4.50 7.11 9.34
N ARG A 87 -4.47 7.05 10.68
CA ARG A 87 -3.49 7.79 11.48
C ARG A 87 -2.08 7.30 11.19
N GLN A 88 -1.87 5.98 11.23
CA GLN A 88 -0.56 5.39 10.94
C GLN A 88 -0.07 5.72 9.51
N VAL A 89 -0.95 5.71 8.51
CA VAL A 89 -0.64 6.12 7.12
C VAL A 89 -0.18 7.57 7.03
N ALA A 90 -0.76 8.45 7.81
CA ALA A 90 -0.36 9.85 7.86
C ALA A 90 1.04 9.97 8.49
N GLU A 91 1.27 9.29 9.61
CA GLU A 91 2.54 9.28 10.34
C GLU A 91 3.68 8.68 9.49
N GLU A 92 3.49 7.50 8.90
CA GLU A 92 4.49 6.83 8.04
C GLU A 92 4.76 7.61 6.76
N GLY A 93 3.73 8.24 6.18
CA GLY A 93 3.89 9.11 5.02
C GLY A 93 4.87 10.25 5.26
N GLN A 94 4.77 10.90 6.43
CA GLN A 94 5.69 11.95 6.82
C GLN A 94 7.11 11.40 7.03
N ARG A 95 7.24 10.25 7.67
CA ARG A 95 8.54 9.58 7.95
C ARG A 95 9.29 9.25 6.66
N GLN A 96 8.59 8.66 5.69
CA GLN A 96 9.17 8.33 4.39
C GLN A 96 9.62 9.57 3.64
N THR A 97 8.81 10.62 3.55
CA THR A 97 9.19 11.84 2.81
C THR A 97 10.48 12.48 3.32
N THR A 98 10.76 12.39 4.62
CA THR A 98 12.02 12.85 5.22
C THR A 98 13.20 11.92 4.86
N GLN A 99 12.97 10.61 4.79
CA GLN A 99 14.00 9.62 4.53
C GLN A 99 14.41 9.54 3.05
N VAL A 100 13.48 9.71 2.11
CA VAL A 100 13.81 9.73 0.67
C VAL A 100 14.61 11.00 0.32
N GLN A 101 14.28 12.16 0.89
CA GLN A 101 15.00 13.41 0.66
C GLN A 101 16.45 13.40 1.16
N SER A 102 16.74 12.62 2.21
CA SER A 102 18.10 12.48 2.74
C SER A 102 18.96 11.55 1.88
N GLN A 103 18.38 10.47 1.33
CA GLN A 103 19.11 9.57 0.42
C GLN A 103 19.47 10.20 -0.93
N VAL A 104 18.59 11.04 -1.51
CA VAL A 104 18.89 11.69 -2.81
C VAL A 104 20.02 12.73 -2.69
N GLN A 105 20.07 13.49 -1.59
CA GLN A 105 21.14 14.46 -1.35
C GLN A 105 22.51 13.80 -1.17
N GLU A 106 22.57 12.65 -0.48
CA GLU A 106 23.84 11.93 -0.29
C GLU A 106 24.33 11.30 -1.61
N THR A 107 23.42 10.79 -2.43
CA THR A 107 23.76 10.17 -3.72
C THR A 107 24.22 11.21 -4.75
N GLU A 108 23.60 12.40 -4.79
CA GLU A 108 24.04 13.50 -5.66
C GLU A 108 25.39 14.10 -5.23
N ALA A 109 25.63 14.26 -3.92
CA ALA A 109 26.91 14.75 -3.41
C ALA A 109 28.07 13.80 -3.76
N ARG A 110 27.82 12.49 -3.72
CA ARG A 110 28.82 11.47 -4.07
C ARG A 110 29.09 11.39 -5.57
N SER A 111 28.09 11.67 -6.40
CA SER A 111 28.20 11.66 -7.87
C SER A 111 28.91 12.88 -8.43
N ARG A 112 28.92 14.01 -7.70
CA ARG A 112 29.58 15.25 -8.10
C ARG A 112 31.08 15.31 -7.76
N THR A 113 31.63 14.24 -7.18
CA THR A 113 33.04 14.17 -6.72
C THR A 113 33.90 13.20 -7.56
N ILE A 114 33.41 12.72 -8.72
CA ILE A 114 34.14 11.86 -9.67
C ILE A 114 34.27 12.61 -10.99
#